data_AF-A0AA43RNQ5-F1
#
_entry.id   AF-A0AA43RNQ5-F1
#
_cell.length_a   1.000
_cell.length_b   1.000
_cell.length_c   1.000
_cell.angle_alpha   90.00
_cell.angle_beta   90.00
_cell.angle_gamma   90.00
#
_symmetry.space_group_name_H-M   'P 1'
#
loop_
_entity.id
_entity.type
_entity.pdbx_description
1 polymer ?
#
loop_
_entity_poly.entity_id
_entity_poly.type
_entity_poly.pdbx_seq_one_letter_code
_entity_poly.pdbx_strand_id
1 'polypeptide(L)'
;MSNYRVLLYYNYVTINDPEAFKDEHLAYCKKLGLKGRIYVSQEGINGTVSGTVEQTNQYMEDLTSRAGFEDTNFKIDEADHHVFKKMKVKNRKEIVSLHLEGKNKSSDIDPNTLTGRHLEPEEFREALLDEEVIVLDARNDYEYDVGHFRGAVRPDIKAFHELPQWIKDNKELFMDKKVVTYCTGGIRCEKLSGWMLREGFDAAQLKNGIHNYSTDPKTQGDLWDGAMYVFDERLTVPINKHEHIIVGKDWFDNQPCERYVNCANPQCNKQIICSQENEDKYLRGCTELCRSHPDNRYVKERHLTLEEWQDRLEKIGEQGNLNLV
;
A
#
# COMPACT_ATOMS: atom_id res chain seq x y z
N MET A 1 -9.50 17.62 -19.08
CA MET A 1 -9.97 16.86 -17.91
C MET A 1 -9.51 15.44 -18.08
N SER A 2 -9.03 14.82 -17.01
CA SER A 2 -8.65 13.41 -17.08
C SER A 2 -9.88 12.56 -17.41
N ASN A 3 -9.73 11.57 -18.29
CA ASN A 3 -10.84 10.70 -18.68
C ASN A 3 -10.85 9.35 -17.96
N TYR A 4 -9.84 9.09 -17.12
CA TYR A 4 -9.74 7.85 -16.34
C TYR A 4 -9.77 8.14 -14.84
N ARG A 5 -10.30 7.16 -14.11
CA ARG A 5 -10.33 7.14 -12.65
C ARG A 5 -9.73 5.87 -12.12
N VAL A 6 -9.20 5.94 -10.90
CA VAL A 6 -8.85 4.80 -10.09
C VAL A 6 -9.84 4.73 -8.93
N LEU A 7 -10.48 3.58 -8.78
CA LEU A 7 -11.35 3.26 -7.65
C LEU A 7 -10.58 2.38 -6.68
N LEU A 8 -10.54 2.77 -5.40
CA LEU A 8 -10.09 1.95 -4.28
C LEU A 8 -11.26 1.72 -3.33
N TYR A 9 -11.54 0.46 -3.00
CA TYR A 9 -12.70 0.10 -2.17
C TYR A 9 -12.49 -1.24 -1.49
N TYR A 10 -13.27 -1.46 -0.44
CA TYR A 10 -13.45 -2.77 0.19
C TYR A 10 -14.85 -2.85 0.75
N ASN A 11 -15.33 -4.08 1.00
CA ASN A 11 -16.55 -4.34 1.73
C ASN A 11 -16.43 -5.69 2.44
N TYR A 12 -16.69 -5.70 3.74
CA TYR A 12 -16.80 -6.92 4.54
C TYR A 12 -18.22 -7.46 4.50
N VAL A 13 -18.49 -8.30 3.49
CA VAL A 13 -19.79 -8.95 3.27
C VAL A 13 -19.57 -10.44 3.10
N THR A 14 -20.43 -11.27 3.70
CA THR A 14 -20.30 -12.72 3.56
C THR A 14 -20.58 -13.15 2.11
N ILE A 15 -19.54 -13.68 1.44
CA ILE A 15 -19.65 -14.25 0.11
C ILE A 15 -19.61 -15.77 0.23
N ASN A 16 -20.75 -16.43 0.02
CA ASN A 16 -20.89 -17.89 0.25
C ASN A 16 -20.03 -18.75 -0.69
N ASP A 17 -19.90 -18.35 -1.96
CA ASP A 17 -19.04 -19.01 -2.95
C ASP A 17 -18.03 -18.00 -3.55
N PRO A 18 -16.89 -17.77 -2.86
CA PRO A 18 -15.88 -16.82 -3.32
C PRO A 18 -15.26 -17.21 -4.66
N GLU A 19 -15.24 -18.50 -5.01
CA GLU A 19 -14.65 -18.97 -6.26
C GLU A 19 -15.57 -18.64 -7.45
N ALA A 20 -16.87 -18.94 -7.33
CA ALA A 20 -17.86 -18.56 -8.33
C ALA A 20 -17.94 -17.03 -8.48
N PHE A 21 -17.99 -16.29 -7.36
CA PHE A 21 -17.99 -14.82 -7.37
C PHE A 21 -16.74 -14.28 -8.08
N LYS A 22 -15.56 -14.83 -7.81
CA LYS A 22 -14.31 -14.42 -8.46
C LYS A 22 -14.38 -14.58 -9.98
N ASP A 23 -14.92 -15.68 -10.50
CA ASP A 23 -15.03 -15.92 -11.95
C ASP A 23 -16.07 -15.00 -12.62
N GLU A 24 -17.26 -14.87 -12.02
CA GLU A 24 -18.31 -13.95 -12.47
C GLU A 24 -17.79 -12.51 -12.52
N HIS A 25 -17.17 -12.06 -11.42
CA HIS A 25 -16.71 -10.68 -11.26
C HIS A 25 -15.55 -10.35 -12.18
N LEU A 26 -14.66 -11.32 -12.47
CA LEU A 26 -13.60 -11.15 -13.47
C LEU A 26 -14.17 -10.98 -14.89
N ALA A 27 -15.16 -11.80 -15.25
CA ALA A 27 -15.81 -11.71 -16.56
C ALA A 27 -16.52 -10.36 -16.73
N TYR A 28 -17.24 -9.92 -15.69
CA TYR A 28 -17.90 -8.62 -15.65
C TYR A 28 -16.92 -7.44 -15.75
N CYS A 29 -15.87 -7.40 -14.94
CA CYS A 29 -14.85 -6.34 -15.01
C CYS A 29 -14.20 -6.26 -16.40
N LYS A 30 -13.92 -7.42 -17.02
CA LYS A 30 -13.37 -7.47 -18.39
C LYS A 30 -14.37 -6.95 -19.43
N LYS A 31 -15.66 -7.30 -19.30
CA LYS A 31 -16.73 -6.82 -20.19
C LYS A 31 -16.86 -5.31 -20.14
N LEU A 32 -16.78 -4.70 -18.95
CA LEU A 32 -16.76 -3.25 -18.80
C LEU A 32 -15.48 -2.59 -19.33
N GLY A 33 -14.38 -3.35 -19.45
CA GLY A 33 -13.08 -2.83 -19.86
C GLY A 33 -12.21 -2.32 -18.71
N LEU A 34 -12.52 -2.68 -17.46
CA LEU A 34 -11.71 -2.31 -16.30
C LEU A 34 -10.36 -3.05 -16.27
N LYS A 35 -9.35 -2.42 -15.69
CA LYS A 35 -8.08 -3.05 -15.33
C LYS A 35 -7.75 -2.79 -13.88
N GLY A 36 -7.24 -3.78 -13.18
CA GLY A 36 -7.13 -3.70 -11.73
C GLY A 36 -6.80 -5.00 -11.06
N ARG A 37 -6.85 -4.96 -9.73
CA ARG A 37 -6.69 -6.11 -8.87
C ARG A 37 -7.83 -6.13 -7.86
N ILE A 38 -8.51 -7.26 -7.78
CA ILE A 38 -9.55 -7.53 -6.78
C ILE A 38 -9.21 -8.82 -6.05
N TYR A 39 -9.31 -8.78 -4.73
CA TYR A 39 -9.35 -9.94 -3.86
C TYR A 39 -10.78 -10.19 -3.42
N VAL A 40 -11.16 -11.45 -3.48
CA VAL A 40 -12.45 -11.96 -3.02
C VAL A 40 -12.12 -13.04 -1.99
N SER A 41 -12.83 -13.02 -0.88
CA SER A 41 -12.82 -14.08 0.14
C SER A 41 -14.25 -14.29 0.63
N GLN A 42 -14.47 -15.32 1.44
CA GLN A 42 -15.71 -15.50 2.17
C GLN A 42 -16.06 -14.27 3.04
N GLU A 43 -15.04 -13.55 3.53
CA GLU A 43 -15.23 -12.33 4.33
C GLU A 43 -15.54 -11.07 3.52
N GLY A 44 -15.46 -11.10 2.18
CA GLY A 44 -15.85 -9.95 1.35
C GLY A 44 -14.96 -9.69 0.13
N ILE A 45 -14.84 -8.40 -0.23
CA ILE A 45 -14.11 -7.91 -1.40
C ILE A 45 -13.15 -6.78 -1.04
N ASN A 46 -12.00 -6.73 -1.71
CA ASN A 46 -11.06 -5.61 -1.67
C ASN A 46 -10.52 -5.37 -3.08
N GLY A 47 -10.62 -4.15 -3.58
CA GLY A 47 -10.31 -3.86 -4.97
C GLY A 47 -9.63 -2.52 -5.21
N THR A 48 -8.76 -2.53 -6.20
CA THR A 48 -8.28 -1.32 -6.87
C THR A 48 -8.43 -1.52 -8.37
N VAL A 49 -9.26 -0.71 -9.03
CA VAL A 49 -9.52 -0.79 -10.47
C VAL A 49 -9.38 0.57 -11.11
N SER A 50 -9.06 0.58 -12.40
CA SER A 50 -9.04 1.76 -13.24
C SER A 50 -9.88 1.54 -14.48
N GLY A 51 -10.48 2.62 -14.98
CA GLY A 51 -11.30 2.67 -16.18
C GLY A 51 -11.66 4.12 -16.50
N THR A 52 -12.41 4.32 -17.58
CA THR A 52 -12.96 5.65 -17.87
C THR A 52 -13.96 6.08 -16.80
N VAL A 53 -14.32 7.36 -16.79
CA VAL A 53 -15.36 7.87 -15.90
C VAL A 53 -16.67 7.09 -16.06
N GLU A 54 -17.07 6.79 -17.29
CA GLU A 54 -18.29 6.01 -17.59
C GLU A 54 -18.18 4.57 -17.08
N GLN A 55 -17.06 3.90 -17.34
CA GLN A 55 -16.84 2.52 -16.90
C GLN A 55 -16.83 2.40 -15.36
N THR A 56 -16.20 3.37 -14.69
CA THR A 56 -16.11 3.39 -13.23
C THR A 56 -17.44 3.75 -12.58
N ASN A 57 -18.21 4.69 -13.14
CA ASN A 57 -19.57 4.97 -12.67
C ASN A 57 -20.48 3.75 -12.79
N GLN A 58 -20.49 3.08 -13.95
CA GLN A 58 -21.26 1.84 -14.14
C GLN A 58 -20.86 0.76 -13.13
N TYR A 59 -19.56 0.61 -12.89
CA TYR A 59 -19.06 -0.38 -11.93
C TYR A 59 -19.51 -0.10 -10.49
N MET A 60 -19.48 1.16 -10.07
CA MET A 60 -19.95 1.56 -8.74
C MET A 60 -21.45 1.33 -8.58
N GLU A 61 -22.25 1.71 -9.57
CA GLU A 61 -23.71 1.50 -9.59
C GLU A 61 -24.05 0.00 -9.53
N ASP A 62 -23.47 -0.79 -10.43
CA ASP A 62 -23.75 -2.22 -10.49
C ASP A 62 -23.30 -2.94 -9.22
N LEU A 63 -22.14 -2.59 -8.63
CA LEU A 63 -21.68 -3.22 -7.40
C LEU A 63 -22.59 -2.86 -6.23
N THR A 64 -22.93 -1.58 -6.04
CA THR A 64 -23.78 -1.11 -4.93
C THR A 64 -25.23 -1.54 -5.06
N SER A 65 -25.68 -1.92 -6.26
CA SER A 65 -27.01 -2.52 -6.47
C SER A 65 -27.14 -3.96 -5.94
N ARG A 66 -26.02 -4.63 -5.62
CA ARG A 66 -26.02 -6.01 -5.12
C ARG A 66 -26.26 -6.02 -3.61
N ALA A 67 -27.06 -6.99 -3.17
CA ALA A 67 -27.34 -7.19 -1.76
C ALA A 67 -26.04 -7.37 -0.93
N GLY A 68 -25.90 -6.56 0.12
CA GLY A 68 -24.73 -6.53 1.00
C GLY A 68 -23.57 -5.64 0.52
N PHE A 69 -23.69 -5.01 -0.65
CA PHE A 69 -22.69 -4.09 -1.21
C PHE A 69 -23.13 -2.62 -1.21
N GLU A 70 -24.32 -2.31 -0.68
CA GLU A 70 -24.96 -1.00 -0.74
C GLU A 70 -24.06 0.11 -0.16
N ASP A 71 -23.38 -0.18 0.95
CA ASP A 71 -22.52 0.78 1.67
C ASP A 71 -21.05 0.75 1.21
N THR A 72 -20.76 0.14 0.05
CA THR A 72 -19.38 0.08 -0.47
C THR A 72 -18.86 1.49 -0.77
N ASN A 73 -17.91 1.96 0.05
CA ASN A 73 -17.30 3.26 -0.13
C ASN A 73 -16.15 3.22 -1.15
N PHE A 74 -16.32 3.95 -2.26
CA PHE A 74 -15.32 4.10 -3.31
C PHE A 74 -14.50 5.38 -3.13
N LYS A 75 -13.20 5.19 -2.92
CA LYS A 75 -12.19 6.24 -2.99
C LYS A 75 -11.82 6.45 -4.46
N ILE A 76 -11.98 7.68 -4.96
CA ILE A 76 -11.80 8.01 -6.38
C ILE A 76 -10.58 8.91 -6.54
N ASP A 77 -9.62 8.47 -7.36
CA ASP A 77 -8.53 9.31 -7.86
C ASP A 77 -8.67 9.53 -9.36
N GLU A 78 -8.34 10.73 -9.82
CA GLU A 78 -8.18 11.01 -11.25
C GLU A 78 -6.84 10.46 -11.76
N ALA A 79 -6.82 9.90 -12.97
CA ALA A 79 -5.61 9.38 -13.60
C ALA A 79 -5.69 9.53 -15.13
N ASP A 80 -4.60 9.77 -15.85
CA ASP A 80 -4.67 10.03 -17.30
C ASP A 80 -4.95 8.77 -18.15
N HIS A 81 -4.70 7.59 -17.59
CA HIS A 81 -4.85 6.29 -18.25
C HIS A 81 -5.04 5.18 -17.19
N HIS A 82 -5.26 3.95 -17.65
CA HIS A 82 -5.24 2.79 -16.76
C HIS A 82 -3.91 2.67 -16.01
N VAL A 83 -3.97 2.51 -14.69
CA VAL A 83 -2.79 2.32 -13.82
C VAL A 83 -2.43 0.85 -13.60
N PHE A 84 -3.05 -0.05 -14.37
CA PHE A 84 -2.80 -1.49 -14.34
C PHE A 84 -2.68 -2.05 -15.75
N LYS A 85 -1.72 -2.95 -15.98
CA LYS A 85 -1.55 -3.63 -17.28
C LYS A 85 -2.74 -4.52 -17.66
N LYS A 86 -3.38 -5.17 -16.69
CA LYS A 86 -4.48 -6.14 -16.91
C LYS A 86 -5.37 -6.29 -15.69
N MET A 87 -6.58 -6.77 -15.91
CA MET A 87 -7.50 -7.16 -14.84
C MET A 87 -7.12 -8.49 -14.20
N LYS A 88 -7.14 -8.54 -12.87
CA LYS A 88 -7.00 -9.75 -12.06
C LYS A 88 -8.04 -9.75 -10.94
N VAL A 89 -8.81 -10.82 -10.83
CA VAL A 89 -9.61 -11.13 -9.64
C VAL A 89 -9.04 -12.42 -9.06
N LYS A 90 -8.82 -12.48 -7.75
CA LYS A 90 -8.27 -13.66 -7.09
C LYS A 90 -9.06 -14.00 -5.85
N ASN A 91 -9.43 -15.27 -5.73
CA ASN A 91 -9.89 -15.84 -4.47
C ASN A 91 -8.70 -15.93 -3.48
N ARG A 92 -8.92 -15.51 -2.25
CA ARG A 92 -7.95 -15.46 -1.15
C ARG A 92 -8.62 -15.94 0.13
N LYS A 93 -7.81 -16.34 1.10
CA LYS A 93 -8.31 -16.65 2.45
C LYS A 93 -8.84 -15.40 3.15
N GLU A 94 -8.14 -14.29 2.99
CA GLU A 94 -8.52 -12.98 3.52
C GLU A 94 -8.40 -11.94 2.40
N ILE A 95 -9.27 -10.93 2.42
CA ILE A 95 -9.18 -9.76 1.54
C ILE A 95 -8.07 -8.79 1.98
N VAL A 96 -7.62 -8.93 3.23
CA VAL A 96 -6.40 -8.34 3.78
C VAL A 96 -5.78 -9.30 4.80
N SER A 97 -4.55 -9.75 4.55
CA SER A 97 -3.93 -10.83 5.33
C SER A 97 -3.39 -10.35 6.68
N LEU A 98 -4.14 -10.56 7.75
CA LEU A 98 -3.64 -10.40 9.13
C LEU A 98 -3.23 -11.75 9.74
N HIS A 99 -3.73 -12.87 9.20
CA HIS A 99 -3.38 -14.24 9.62
C HIS A 99 -3.54 -14.49 11.13
N LEU A 100 -4.58 -13.91 11.74
CA LEU A 100 -4.90 -14.16 13.16
C LEU A 100 -5.37 -15.60 13.41
N GLU A 101 -5.84 -16.27 12.37
CA GLU A 101 -6.07 -17.71 12.35
C GLU A 101 -4.72 -18.43 12.53
N GLY A 102 -4.33 -18.72 13.76
CA GLY A 102 -3.26 -19.67 14.04
C GLY A 102 -3.70 -21.09 13.67
N LYS A 103 -3.64 -22.02 14.62
CA LYS A 103 -4.19 -23.39 14.42
C LYS A 103 -5.71 -23.49 14.55
N ASN A 104 -6.40 -22.43 14.98
CA ASN A 104 -7.85 -22.40 15.19
C ASN A 104 -8.49 -21.28 14.36
N LYS A 105 -9.49 -21.63 13.52
CA LYS A 105 -10.25 -20.68 12.69
C LYS A 105 -11.08 -19.66 13.48
N SER A 106 -11.30 -19.87 14.78
CA SER A 106 -12.16 -19.01 15.61
C SER A 106 -11.45 -17.76 16.17
N SER A 107 -10.22 -17.47 15.74
CA SER A 107 -9.42 -16.35 16.26
C SER A 107 -9.28 -15.16 15.31
N ASP A 108 -9.89 -15.22 14.12
CA ASP A 108 -9.96 -14.03 13.25
C ASP A 108 -10.92 -12.97 13.82
N ILE A 109 -10.84 -11.76 13.28
CA ILE A 109 -11.72 -10.64 13.59
C ILE A 109 -12.70 -10.45 12.45
N ASP A 110 -14.00 -10.47 12.77
CA ASP A 110 -15.05 -9.99 11.88
C ASP A 110 -15.27 -8.48 12.16
N PRO A 111 -14.86 -7.58 11.25
CA PRO A 111 -14.99 -6.14 11.49
C PRO A 111 -16.44 -5.65 11.58
N ASN A 112 -17.42 -6.42 11.12
CA ASN A 112 -18.84 -6.10 11.32
C ASN A 112 -19.28 -6.28 12.77
N THR A 113 -18.52 -7.05 13.56
CA THR A 113 -18.83 -7.34 14.96
C THR A 113 -17.92 -6.60 15.94
N LEU A 114 -16.63 -6.44 15.59
CA LEU A 114 -15.64 -5.80 16.44
C LEU A 114 -14.62 -5.04 15.59
N THR A 115 -14.65 -3.72 15.71
CA THR A 115 -13.72 -2.79 15.07
C THR A 115 -13.53 -1.57 15.98
N GLY A 116 -12.39 -0.90 15.90
CA GLY A 116 -12.12 0.32 16.66
C GLY A 116 -12.99 1.48 16.21
N ARG A 117 -13.24 2.45 17.11
CA ARG A 117 -14.00 3.67 16.78
C ARG A 117 -13.35 4.36 15.57
N HIS A 118 -14.16 4.68 14.56
CA HIS A 118 -13.74 5.50 13.43
C HIS A 118 -13.68 6.97 13.84
N LEU A 119 -12.49 7.57 13.71
CA LEU A 119 -12.27 9.00 13.83
C LEU A 119 -12.44 9.65 12.46
N GLU A 120 -13.27 10.70 12.39
CA GLU A 120 -13.32 11.57 11.21
C GLU A 120 -11.96 12.27 11.00
N PRO A 121 -11.64 12.76 9.79
CA PRO A 121 -10.36 13.39 9.49
C PRO A 121 -9.92 14.45 10.49
N GLU A 122 -10.80 15.38 10.89
CA GLU A 122 -10.49 16.38 11.92
C GLU A 122 -10.20 15.78 13.29
N GLU A 123 -10.97 14.77 13.73
CA GLU A 123 -10.71 14.10 15.01
C GLU A 123 -9.36 13.37 14.98
N PHE A 124 -8.99 12.80 13.84
CA PHE A 124 -7.68 12.19 13.64
C PHE A 124 -6.56 13.24 13.62
N ARG A 125 -6.79 14.42 13.04
CA ARG A 125 -5.84 15.54 13.07
C ARG A 125 -5.56 15.99 14.50
N GLU A 126 -6.59 16.09 15.34
CA GLU A 126 -6.40 16.41 16.75
C GLU A 126 -5.68 15.29 17.51
N ALA A 127 -5.94 14.02 17.16
CA ALA A 127 -5.19 12.88 17.72
C ALA A 127 -3.71 12.87 17.33
N LEU A 128 -3.33 13.39 16.15
CA LEU A 128 -1.92 13.54 15.75
C LEU A 128 -1.17 14.60 16.57
N LEU A 129 -1.89 15.56 17.15
CA LEU A 129 -1.32 16.67 17.92
C LEU A 129 -1.34 16.41 19.43
N ASP A 130 -2.00 15.36 19.87
CA ASP A 130 -2.11 14.98 21.27
C ASP A 130 -0.94 14.06 21.67
N GLU A 131 -0.07 14.55 22.56
CA GLU A 131 1.13 13.81 23.02
C GLU A 131 0.79 12.54 23.83
N GLU A 132 -0.44 12.42 24.33
CA GLU A 132 -0.92 11.24 25.06
C GLU A 132 -1.50 10.16 24.13
N VAL A 133 -1.71 10.49 22.85
CA VAL A 133 -2.24 9.57 21.85
C VAL A 133 -1.13 8.99 21.01
N ILE A 134 -1.15 7.66 20.84
CA ILE A 134 -0.24 6.98 19.93
C ILE A 134 -0.92 6.84 18.58
N VAL A 135 -0.34 7.47 17.57
CA VAL A 135 -0.74 7.22 16.18
C VAL A 135 0.15 6.15 15.59
N LEU A 136 -0.43 5.00 15.24
CA LEU A 136 0.29 3.82 14.74
C LEU A 136 0.04 3.60 13.26
N ASP A 137 1.12 3.57 12.47
CA ASP A 137 1.04 3.22 11.05
C ASP A 137 0.82 1.72 10.89
N ALA A 138 -0.32 1.31 10.32
CA ALA A 138 -0.62 -0.10 10.07
C ALA A 138 -0.08 -0.61 8.72
N ARG A 139 0.80 0.15 8.06
CA ARG A 139 1.36 -0.18 6.75
C ARG A 139 2.71 -0.89 6.85
N ASN A 140 3.18 -1.43 5.72
CA ASN A 140 4.50 -2.05 5.66
C ASN A 140 5.62 -1.00 5.64
N ASP A 141 6.85 -1.40 5.96
CA ASP A 141 8.05 -0.57 5.96
C ASP A 141 8.17 0.37 4.73
N TYR A 142 8.12 -0.17 3.51
CA TYR A 142 8.24 0.62 2.28
C TYR A 142 7.12 1.65 2.09
N GLU A 143 5.95 1.45 2.71
CA GLU A 143 4.87 2.44 2.63
C GLU A 143 5.13 3.62 3.57
N TYR A 144 5.67 3.35 4.75
CA TYR A 144 6.07 4.38 5.72
C TYR A 144 7.28 5.18 5.23
N ASP A 145 8.28 4.49 4.68
CA ASP A 145 9.56 5.08 4.32
C ASP A 145 9.45 6.14 3.22
N VAL A 146 8.40 6.12 2.40
CA VAL A 146 8.15 7.15 1.37
C VAL A 146 7.25 8.29 1.83
N GLY A 147 6.47 8.08 2.89
CA GLY A 147 5.61 9.10 3.47
C GLY A 147 4.75 8.55 4.59
N HIS A 148 4.49 9.36 5.60
CA HIS A 148 3.76 9.01 6.83
C HIS A 148 3.25 10.28 7.51
N PHE A 149 2.35 10.12 8.49
CA PHE A 149 1.96 11.25 9.33
C PHE A 149 3.08 11.61 10.30
N ARG A 150 3.31 12.91 10.49
CA ARG A 150 4.30 13.43 11.44
C ARG A 150 3.99 12.92 12.85
N GLY A 151 5.01 12.36 13.52
CA GLY A 151 4.87 11.78 14.86
C GLY A 151 4.29 10.37 14.91
N ALA A 152 3.84 9.79 13.78
CA ALA A 152 3.34 8.43 13.76
C ALA A 152 4.43 7.39 14.02
N VAL A 153 4.10 6.38 14.82
CA VAL A 153 4.96 5.25 15.13
C VAL A 153 5.12 4.35 13.91
N ARG A 154 6.38 4.14 13.50
CA ARG A 154 6.79 3.16 12.48
C ARG A 154 6.97 1.78 13.11
N PRO A 155 6.13 0.78 12.82
CA PRO A 155 6.42 -0.59 13.23
C PRO A 155 7.60 -1.17 12.45
N ASP A 156 8.41 -2.01 13.08
CA ASP A 156 9.49 -2.76 12.41
C ASP A 156 8.94 -4.05 11.80
N ILE A 157 8.16 -3.90 10.73
CA ILE A 157 7.50 -5.00 10.01
C ILE A 157 7.70 -4.86 8.50
N LYS A 158 7.80 -6.01 7.83
CA LYS A 158 7.83 -6.11 6.36
C LYS A 158 6.46 -6.45 5.79
N ALA A 159 5.61 -7.06 6.60
CA ALA A 159 4.29 -7.50 6.20
C ALA A 159 3.25 -7.23 7.31
N PHE A 160 2.06 -6.79 6.93
CA PHE A 160 0.96 -6.48 7.84
C PHE A 160 0.63 -7.59 8.86
N HIS A 161 0.75 -8.88 8.50
CA HIS A 161 0.50 -10.00 9.41
C HIS A 161 1.53 -10.11 10.56
N GLU A 162 2.67 -9.41 10.47
CA GLU A 162 3.67 -9.35 11.54
C GLU A 162 3.29 -8.32 12.61
N LEU A 163 2.41 -7.36 12.29
CA LEU A 163 2.03 -6.25 13.16
C LEU A 163 1.45 -6.68 14.51
N PRO A 164 0.56 -7.68 14.59
CA PRO A 164 0.06 -8.16 15.89
C PRO A 164 1.16 -8.65 16.82
N GLN A 165 2.17 -9.34 16.28
CA GLN A 165 3.29 -9.82 17.07
C GLN A 165 4.19 -8.66 17.49
N TRP A 166 4.48 -7.71 16.58
CA TRP A 166 5.26 -6.52 16.91
C TRP A 166 4.60 -5.68 18.01
N ILE A 167 3.27 -5.50 17.98
CA ILE A 167 2.54 -4.81 19.06
C ILE A 167 2.66 -5.55 20.39
N LYS A 168 2.59 -6.90 20.38
CA LYS A 168 2.78 -7.72 21.58
C LYS A 168 4.18 -7.61 22.17
N ASP A 169 5.19 -7.58 21.31
CA ASP A 169 6.59 -7.48 21.70
C ASP A 169 6.96 -6.08 22.22
N ASN A 170 6.18 -5.05 21.86
CA ASN A 170 6.34 -3.66 22.30
C ASN A 170 5.13 -3.19 23.13
N LYS A 171 4.49 -4.11 23.87
CA LYS A 171 3.20 -3.88 24.54
C LYS A 171 3.24 -2.67 25.47
N GLU A 172 4.35 -2.45 26.15
CA GLU A 172 4.60 -1.32 27.04
C GLU A 172 4.49 0.05 26.37
N LEU A 173 4.68 0.14 25.04
CA LEU A 173 4.44 1.38 24.31
C LEU A 173 2.95 1.72 24.31
N PHE A 174 2.06 0.73 24.23
CA PHE A 174 0.64 0.91 23.93
C PHE A 174 -0.28 0.77 25.15
N MET A 175 0.19 0.10 26.21
CA MET A 175 -0.64 -0.10 27.40
C MET A 175 -1.04 1.22 28.04
N ASP A 176 -2.29 1.28 28.49
CA ASP A 176 -2.92 2.43 29.15
C ASP A 176 -2.95 3.73 28.31
N LYS A 177 -2.62 3.64 27.02
CA LYS A 177 -2.69 4.74 26.06
C LYS A 177 -3.76 4.49 25.00
N LYS A 178 -4.33 5.57 24.50
CA LYS A 178 -5.20 5.52 23.33
C LYS A 178 -4.33 5.34 22.08
N VAL A 179 -4.62 4.31 21.30
CA VAL A 179 -3.93 4.03 20.03
C VAL A 179 -4.87 4.31 18.87
N VAL A 180 -4.44 5.15 17.93
CA VAL A 180 -5.17 5.46 16.70
C VAL A 180 -4.40 4.90 15.52
N THR A 181 -4.99 3.94 14.82
CA THR A 181 -4.33 3.29 13.68
C THR A 181 -4.75 3.93 12.36
N TYR A 182 -3.87 3.93 11.36
CA TYR A 182 -4.22 4.35 10.00
C TYR A 182 -3.54 3.47 8.94
N CYS A 183 -4.12 3.46 7.74
CA CYS A 183 -3.52 2.88 6.54
C CYS A 183 -4.05 3.60 5.30
N THR A 184 -3.65 3.15 4.10
CA THR A 184 -4.04 3.76 2.81
C THR A 184 -5.54 4.05 2.66
N GLY A 185 -6.38 3.04 2.86
CA GLY A 185 -7.82 3.13 2.55
C GLY A 185 -8.77 2.62 3.63
N GLY A 186 -8.26 2.25 4.81
CA GLY A 186 -9.04 1.80 5.98
C GLY A 186 -9.00 0.28 6.25
N ILE A 187 -8.97 -0.56 5.21
CA ILE A 187 -9.22 -2.01 5.33
C ILE A 187 -8.36 -2.76 6.38
N ARG A 188 -7.08 -2.38 6.53
CA ARG A 188 -6.16 -2.98 7.52
C ARG A 188 -6.57 -2.63 8.95
N CYS A 189 -6.96 -1.37 9.16
CA CYS A 189 -7.34 -0.84 10.46
C CYS A 189 -8.62 -1.50 10.99
N GLU A 190 -9.52 -1.90 10.11
CA GLU A 190 -10.75 -2.62 10.49
C GLU A 190 -10.44 -3.90 11.28
N LYS A 191 -9.56 -4.77 10.75
CA LYS A 191 -9.12 -5.98 11.45
C LYS A 191 -8.18 -5.68 12.62
N LEU A 192 -7.21 -4.78 12.40
CA LEU A 192 -6.18 -4.49 13.41
C LEU A 192 -6.78 -3.91 14.68
N SER A 193 -7.62 -2.87 14.56
CA SER A 193 -8.19 -2.21 15.73
C SER A 193 -9.16 -3.13 16.48
N GLY A 194 -9.96 -3.94 15.78
CA GLY A 194 -10.77 -4.98 16.41
C GLY A 194 -9.94 -6.02 17.16
N TRP A 195 -8.80 -6.44 16.59
CA TRP A 195 -7.84 -7.30 17.28
C TRP A 195 -7.26 -6.61 18.53
N MET A 196 -6.85 -5.34 18.43
CA MET A 196 -6.29 -4.59 19.55
C MET A 196 -7.30 -4.46 20.71
N LEU A 197 -8.56 -4.14 20.42
CA LEU A 197 -9.63 -4.11 21.42
C LEU A 197 -9.79 -5.46 22.12
N ARG A 198 -9.78 -6.56 21.36
CA ARG A 198 -9.88 -7.92 21.92
C ARG A 198 -8.72 -8.26 22.86
N GLU A 199 -7.52 -7.80 22.55
CA GLU A 199 -6.32 -8.01 23.37
C GLU A 199 -6.23 -7.03 24.57
N GLY A 200 -7.18 -6.10 24.69
CA GLY A 200 -7.32 -5.19 25.83
C GLY A 200 -6.65 -3.81 25.66
N PHE A 201 -6.29 -3.42 24.44
CA PHE A 201 -5.79 -2.07 24.14
C PHE A 201 -6.97 -1.11 23.86
N ASP A 202 -6.81 0.17 24.19
CA ASP A 202 -7.74 1.22 23.75
C ASP A 202 -7.41 1.63 22.31
N ALA A 203 -8.22 1.18 21.34
CA ALA A 203 -7.92 1.33 19.92
C ALA A 203 -9.05 2.02 19.13
N ALA A 204 -8.63 2.99 18.32
CA ALA A 204 -9.44 3.70 17.34
C ALA A 204 -8.72 3.69 15.97
N GLN A 205 -9.37 4.22 14.93
CA GLN A 205 -8.82 4.24 13.58
C GLN A 205 -9.24 5.45 12.76
N LEU A 206 -8.40 5.87 11.81
CA LEU A 206 -8.77 6.87 10.81
C LEU A 206 -9.85 6.31 9.87
N LYS A 207 -11.02 6.94 9.86
CA LYS A 207 -12.13 6.58 8.98
C LYS A 207 -11.69 6.68 7.52
N ASN A 208 -11.85 5.57 6.78
CA ASN A 208 -11.54 5.47 5.35
C ASN A 208 -10.08 5.75 4.95
N GLY A 209 -9.15 5.80 5.91
CA GLY A 209 -7.71 5.88 5.68
C GLY A 209 -7.20 7.22 5.15
N ILE A 210 -5.92 7.23 4.78
CA ILE A 210 -5.16 8.41 4.32
C ILE A 210 -5.85 9.09 3.12
N HIS A 211 -6.46 8.31 2.22
CA HIS A 211 -7.19 8.87 1.08
C HIS A 211 -8.30 9.84 1.51
N ASN A 212 -9.16 9.41 2.45
CA ASN A 212 -10.25 10.24 2.96
C ASN A 212 -9.71 11.51 3.62
N TYR A 213 -8.65 11.39 4.40
CA TYR A 213 -7.97 12.51 5.05
C TYR A 213 -7.35 13.50 4.04
N SER A 214 -6.84 13.03 2.91
CA SER A 214 -6.35 13.90 1.84
C SER A 214 -7.47 14.67 1.13
N THR A 215 -8.61 14.00 0.91
CA THR A 215 -9.73 14.56 0.16
C THR A 215 -10.67 15.43 1.00
N ASP A 216 -10.62 15.29 2.32
CA ASP A 216 -11.44 16.08 3.23
C ASP A 216 -11.12 17.59 3.09
N PRO A 217 -12.15 18.45 3.00
CA PRO A 217 -11.96 19.87 2.72
C PRO A 217 -11.29 20.66 3.84
N LYS A 218 -11.24 20.14 5.07
CA LYS A 218 -10.67 20.85 6.22
C LYS A 218 -9.24 20.43 6.51
N THR A 219 -8.95 19.13 6.39
CA THR A 219 -7.63 18.56 6.66
C THR A 219 -6.72 18.63 5.43
N GLN A 220 -7.23 18.34 4.23
CA GLN A 220 -6.47 18.45 2.97
C GLN A 220 -5.07 17.80 3.00
N GLY A 221 -4.91 16.72 3.77
CA GLY A 221 -3.63 16.04 3.96
C GLY A 221 -2.64 16.73 4.90
N ASP A 222 -3.07 17.69 5.72
CA ASP A 222 -2.25 18.34 6.76
C ASP A 222 -1.49 17.33 7.65
N LEU A 223 -0.28 17.68 8.09
CA LEU A 223 0.63 16.82 8.87
C LEU A 223 1.14 15.54 8.18
N TRP A 224 0.79 15.31 6.92
CA TRP A 224 1.41 14.24 6.13
C TRP A 224 2.73 14.72 5.51
N ASP A 225 3.80 13.97 5.75
CA ASP A 225 5.10 14.19 5.14
C ASP A 225 5.36 13.09 4.08
N GLY A 226 5.93 13.46 2.94
CA GLY A 226 6.25 12.57 1.81
C GLY A 226 5.07 12.27 0.89
N ALA A 227 5.15 11.14 0.19
CA ALA A 227 4.09 10.67 -0.72
C ALA A 227 3.46 9.37 -0.21
N MET A 228 2.20 9.12 -0.55
CA MET A 228 1.54 7.87 -0.18
C MET A 228 1.79 6.79 -1.22
N TYR A 229 2.36 5.66 -0.78
CA TYR A 229 2.50 4.48 -1.62
C TYR A 229 1.13 3.92 -2.07
N VAL A 230 1.02 3.58 -3.36
CA VAL A 230 -0.15 2.93 -3.96
C VAL A 230 0.24 1.67 -4.72
N PHE A 231 -0.65 0.68 -4.73
CA PHE A 231 -0.39 -0.68 -5.23
C PHE A 231 -0.62 -0.85 -6.74
N ASP A 232 -0.29 0.19 -7.51
CA ASP A 232 -0.47 0.30 -8.96
C ASP A 232 0.71 1.01 -9.64
N GLU A 233 0.64 1.25 -10.94
CA GLU A 233 1.77 1.79 -11.72
C GLU A 233 2.14 3.23 -11.35
N ARG A 234 1.30 3.96 -10.61
CA ARG A 234 1.64 5.29 -10.09
C ARG A 234 2.72 5.22 -9.02
N LEU A 235 2.83 4.10 -8.29
CA LEU A 235 3.69 3.84 -7.14
C LEU A 235 3.47 4.76 -5.93
N THR A 236 3.33 6.06 -6.14
CA THR A 236 3.13 7.08 -5.11
C THR A 236 2.15 8.13 -5.60
N VAL A 237 1.38 8.71 -4.68
CA VAL A 237 0.48 9.85 -4.95
C VAL A 237 0.68 10.95 -3.89
N PRO A 238 0.52 12.23 -4.25
CA PRO A 238 0.58 13.32 -3.29
C PRO A 238 -0.64 13.27 -2.35
N ILE A 239 -0.43 13.66 -1.08
CA ILE A 239 -1.48 13.66 -0.05
C ILE A 239 -1.73 15.05 0.50
N ASN A 240 -0.66 15.70 0.97
CA ASN A 240 -0.70 17.01 1.58
C ASN A 240 -0.80 18.10 0.51
N LYS A 241 -1.83 18.93 0.60
CA LYS A 241 -2.08 20.02 -0.36
C LYS A 241 -1.48 21.36 0.09
N HIS A 242 -0.91 21.41 1.30
CA HIS A 242 -0.34 22.62 1.90
C HIS A 242 1.19 22.64 1.81
N GLU A 243 1.83 21.50 2.07
CA GLU A 243 3.27 21.35 2.07
C GLU A 243 3.70 20.01 1.47
N HIS A 244 4.92 19.95 0.91
CA HIS A 244 5.52 18.72 0.40
C HIS A 244 6.93 18.55 0.99
N ILE A 245 7.02 17.78 2.07
CA ILE A 245 8.29 17.48 2.76
C ILE A 245 8.74 16.09 2.37
N ILE A 246 9.92 15.94 1.77
CA ILE A 246 10.44 14.62 1.38
C ILE A 246 11.09 13.95 2.59
N VAL A 247 10.49 12.84 3.04
CA VAL A 247 11.02 12.00 4.14
C VAL A 247 11.75 10.75 3.66
N GLY A 248 11.45 10.32 2.44
CA GLY A 248 12.13 9.20 1.82
C GLY A 248 13.60 9.50 1.56
N LYS A 249 14.40 8.44 1.55
CA LYS A 249 15.86 8.51 1.43
C LYS A 249 16.32 7.62 0.32
N ASP A 250 17.13 8.17 -0.57
CA ASP A 250 17.80 7.40 -1.61
C ASP A 250 18.63 6.28 -0.97
N TRP A 251 18.48 5.07 -1.51
CA TRP A 251 19.09 3.84 -1.03
C TRP A 251 20.61 3.90 -0.95
N PHE A 252 21.27 4.72 -1.78
CA PHE A 252 22.72 4.72 -1.93
C PHE A 252 23.42 5.83 -1.14
N ASP A 253 22.80 7.00 -1.00
CA ASP A 253 23.45 8.18 -0.41
C ASP A 253 22.62 8.86 0.69
N ASN A 254 21.43 8.33 1.01
CA ASN A 254 20.47 8.87 1.97
C ASN A 254 19.97 10.29 1.67
N GLN A 255 20.19 10.83 0.47
CA GLN A 255 19.63 12.12 0.09
C GLN A 255 18.10 12.04 -0.02
N PRO A 256 17.37 13.13 0.24
CA PRO A 256 15.92 13.14 0.13
C PRO A 256 15.46 12.67 -1.26
N CYS A 257 14.64 11.61 -1.27
CA CYS A 257 14.10 11.02 -2.49
C CYS A 257 12.80 10.28 -2.20
N GLU A 258 11.87 10.27 -3.15
CA GLU A 258 10.57 9.59 -3.00
C GLU A 258 10.25 8.67 -4.19
N ARG A 259 11.24 8.46 -5.06
CA ARG A 259 11.08 7.73 -6.30
C ARG A 259 11.41 6.25 -6.10
N TYR A 260 10.41 5.40 -6.27
CA TYR A 260 10.61 3.96 -6.23
C TYR A 260 11.09 3.37 -7.56
N VAL A 261 12.04 2.44 -7.47
CA VAL A 261 12.43 1.53 -8.54
C VAL A 261 12.56 0.11 -8.02
N ASN A 262 12.45 -0.86 -8.92
CA ASN A 262 12.83 -2.24 -8.63
C ASN A 262 14.29 -2.45 -9.01
N CYS A 263 15.02 -3.14 -8.15
CA CYS A 263 16.36 -3.64 -8.43
C CYS A 263 16.38 -4.37 -9.78
N ALA A 264 17.35 -4.02 -10.61
CA ALA A 264 17.47 -4.54 -11.97
C ALA A 264 17.91 -6.01 -12.03
N ASN A 265 18.47 -6.56 -10.96
CA ASN A 265 18.64 -8.01 -10.85
C ASN A 265 17.25 -8.69 -10.82
N PRO A 266 16.92 -9.54 -11.81
CA PRO A 266 15.59 -10.14 -11.93
C PRO A 266 15.26 -11.15 -10.83
N GLN A 267 16.26 -11.75 -10.18
CA GLN A 267 16.09 -12.65 -9.06
C GLN A 267 15.87 -11.89 -7.74
N CYS A 268 16.44 -10.69 -7.62
CA CYS A 268 16.28 -9.85 -6.43
C CYS A 268 14.94 -9.10 -6.47
N ASN A 269 14.74 -8.25 -7.49
CA ASN A 269 13.54 -7.43 -7.66
C ASN A 269 13.13 -6.60 -6.42
N LYS A 270 14.05 -6.33 -5.49
CA LYS A 270 13.79 -5.50 -4.31
C LYS A 270 13.41 -4.09 -4.74
N GLN A 271 12.35 -3.55 -4.15
CA GLN A 271 11.97 -2.15 -4.36
C GLN A 271 12.83 -1.25 -3.48
N ILE A 272 13.40 -0.19 -4.06
CA ILE A 272 14.27 0.78 -3.38
C ILE A 272 13.87 2.20 -3.79
N ILE A 273 14.00 3.15 -2.86
CA ILE A 273 13.93 4.58 -3.19
C ILE A 273 15.27 4.96 -3.83
N CYS A 274 15.24 5.54 -5.02
CA CYS A 274 16.44 5.83 -5.80
C CYS A 274 16.20 7.01 -6.73
N SER A 275 17.10 7.98 -6.70
CA SER A 275 17.18 9.07 -7.66
C SER A 275 17.53 8.56 -9.05
N GLN A 276 17.28 9.36 -10.08
CA GLN A 276 17.67 9.00 -11.45
C GLN A 276 19.21 8.94 -11.60
N GLU A 277 19.91 9.82 -10.89
CA GLU A 277 21.37 9.86 -10.87
C GLU A 277 21.94 8.56 -10.28
N ASN A 278 21.48 8.15 -9.09
CA ASN A 278 21.94 6.92 -8.48
C ASN A 278 21.45 5.67 -9.21
N GLU A 279 20.30 5.70 -9.88
CA GLU A 279 19.89 4.59 -10.74
C GLU A 279 20.89 4.38 -11.87
N ASP A 280 21.34 5.45 -12.54
CA ASP A 280 22.31 5.37 -13.62
C ASP A 280 23.70 4.98 -13.12
N LYS A 281 24.14 5.61 -12.02
CA LYS A 281 25.43 5.36 -11.38
C LYS A 281 25.56 3.93 -10.87
N TYR A 282 24.53 3.42 -10.21
CA TYR A 282 24.50 2.08 -9.60
C TYR A 282 23.76 1.05 -10.46
N LEU A 283 23.52 1.31 -11.75
CA LEU A 283 22.92 0.37 -12.70
C LEU A 283 21.63 -0.28 -12.18
N ARG A 284 20.86 0.48 -11.39
CA ARG A 284 19.68 0.05 -10.65
C ARG A 284 19.86 -1.25 -9.83
N GLY A 285 21.07 -1.61 -9.41
CA GLY A 285 21.32 -2.78 -8.56
C GLY A 285 21.48 -2.40 -7.09
N CYS A 286 20.68 -2.98 -6.19
CA CYS A 286 20.68 -2.60 -4.77
C CYS A 286 21.91 -3.07 -3.97
N THR A 287 22.70 -3.99 -4.54
CA THR A 287 23.96 -4.52 -3.99
C THR A 287 24.95 -4.72 -5.15
N GLU A 288 26.24 -4.85 -4.85
CA GLU A 288 27.28 -5.17 -5.85
C GLU A 288 26.91 -6.40 -6.68
N LEU A 289 26.51 -7.51 -6.02
CA LEU A 289 26.05 -8.72 -6.69
C LEU A 289 24.85 -8.49 -7.63
N CYS A 290 23.97 -7.57 -7.28
CA CYS A 290 22.84 -7.23 -8.14
C CYS A 290 23.26 -6.37 -9.34
N ARG A 291 24.26 -5.50 -9.15
CA ARG A 291 24.80 -4.64 -10.22
C ARG A 291 25.54 -5.45 -11.27
N SER A 292 26.26 -6.49 -10.86
CA SER A 292 27.02 -7.39 -11.74
C SER A 292 26.25 -8.63 -12.23
N HIS A 293 24.94 -8.74 -11.93
CA HIS A 293 24.15 -9.91 -12.34
C HIS A 293 24.04 -10.00 -13.88
N PRO A 294 24.31 -11.14 -14.53
CA PRO A 294 24.36 -11.26 -16.01
C PRO A 294 23.05 -10.83 -16.71
N ASP A 295 21.91 -11.07 -16.06
CA ASP A 295 20.61 -10.62 -16.55
C ASP A 295 20.15 -9.25 -16.01
N ASN A 296 21.06 -8.36 -15.60
CA ASN A 296 20.71 -7.03 -15.13
C ASN A 296 19.82 -6.29 -16.15
N ARG A 297 18.60 -5.96 -15.73
CA ARG A 297 17.59 -5.32 -16.59
C ARG A 297 17.98 -3.92 -17.04
N TYR A 298 18.69 -3.15 -16.22
CA TYR A 298 19.14 -1.80 -16.57
C TYR A 298 20.13 -1.85 -17.74
N VAL A 299 21.12 -2.74 -17.65
CA VAL A 299 22.10 -3.00 -18.70
C VAL A 299 21.40 -3.38 -20.01
N LYS A 300 20.42 -4.30 -19.96
CA LYS A 300 19.64 -4.73 -21.14
C LYS A 300 18.75 -3.62 -21.71
N GLU A 301 18.05 -2.87 -20.86
CA GLU A 301 17.17 -1.76 -21.25
C GLU A 301 17.95 -0.60 -21.89
N ARG A 302 19.20 -0.37 -21.45
CA ARG A 302 20.08 0.67 -21.97
C ARG A 302 21.01 0.20 -23.09
N HIS A 303 20.97 -1.09 -23.42
CA HIS A 303 21.84 -1.71 -24.42
C HIS A 303 23.34 -1.48 -24.18
N LEU A 304 23.77 -1.51 -22.91
CA LEU A 304 25.19 -1.32 -22.58
C LEU A 304 26.01 -2.52 -23.06
N THR A 305 27.16 -2.23 -23.64
CA THR A 305 28.18 -3.23 -23.95
C THR A 305 28.84 -3.77 -22.67
N LEU A 306 29.55 -4.90 -22.79
CA LEU A 306 30.30 -5.46 -21.65
C LEU A 306 31.36 -4.48 -21.13
N GLU A 307 32.04 -3.78 -22.04
CA GLU A 307 33.06 -2.77 -21.71
C GLU A 307 32.45 -1.57 -20.98
N GLU A 308 31.35 -1.00 -21.48
CA GLU A 308 30.66 0.11 -20.80
C GLU A 308 30.14 -0.28 -19.42
N TRP A 309 29.68 -1.52 -19.27
CA TRP A 309 29.23 -2.05 -17.98
C TRP A 309 30.40 -2.19 -17.00
N GLN A 310 31.52 -2.78 -17.43
CA GLN A 310 32.75 -2.89 -16.64
C GLN A 310 33.25 -1.52 -16.19
N ASP A 311 33.39 -0.58 -17.12
CA ASP A 311 33.83 0.79 -16.85
C ASP A 311 32.98 1.49 -15.79
N ARG A 312 31.66 1.28 -15.81
CA ARG A 312 30.74 1.87 -14.83
C ARG A 312 30.90 1.25 -13.44
N LEU A 313 31.11 -0.07 -13.35
CA LEU A 313 31.37 -0.75 -12.08
C LEU A 313 32.71 -0.30 -11.49
N GLU A 314 33.76 -0.21 -12.32
CA GLU A 314 35.08 0.23 -11.88
C GLU A 314 35.06 1.67 -11.35
N LYS A 315 34.29 2.57 -11.97
CA LYS A 315 34.11 3.96 -11.51
C LYS A 315 33.48 4.07 -10.12
N ILE A 316 32.72 3.07 -9.67
CA ILE A 316 32.15 3.01 -8.32
C ILE A 316 32.95 2.09 -7.39
N GLY A 317 34.12 1.62 -7.82
CA GLY A 317 35.03 0.80 -7.01
C GLY A 317 34.67 -0.69 -6.95
N GLU A 318 33.83 -1.18 -7.85
CA GLU A 318 33.37 -2.57 -7.88
C GLU A 318 34.05 -3.34 -9.01
N GLN A 319 34.62 -4.50 -8.69
CA GLN A 319 35.18 -5.39 -9.71
C GLN A 319 34.04 -6.23 -10.27
N GLY A 320 33.55 -5.86 -11.45
CA GLY A 320 32.55 -6.65 -12.16
C GLY A 320 33.08 -8.06 -12.43
N ASN A 321 32.68 -9.03 -11.62
CA ASN A 321 32.98 -10.44 -11.84
C ASN A 321 32.07 -10.99 -12.95
N LEU A 322 32.15 -10.37 -14.13
CA LEU A 322 31.30 -10.61 -15.29
C LEU A 322 31.75 -11.87 -16.08
N ASN A 323 32.80 -12.55 -15.62
CA ASN A 323 33.40 -13.75 -16.21
C ASN A 323 32.64 -15.05 -15.91
N LEU A 324 31.35 -14.98 -15.52
CA LEU A 324 30.51 -16.16 -15.22
C LEU A 324 29.37 -16.37 -16.23
N VAL A 325 29.54 -15.90 -17.48
CA VAL A 325 28.63 -16.24 -18.59
C VAL A 325 29.17 -17.41 -19.39
#